data_AF-A0A0S3RNC4-F1
#
_entry.id   AF-A0A0S3RNC4-F1
#
_cell.length_a   1.000
_cell.length_b   1.000
_cell.length_c   1.000
_cell.angle_alpha   90.00
_cell.angle_beta   90.00
_cell.angle_gamma   90.00
#
_symmetry.space_group_name_H-M   'P 1'
#
loop_
_entity.id
_entity.type
_entity.pdbx_description
1 polymer ?
#
loop_
_entity_poly.entity_id
_entity_poly.type
_entity_poly.pdbx_seq_one_letter_code
_entity_poly.pdbx_strand_id
1 'polypeptide(L)'
;MVESMSKPSGSCTLSIKGKICLNIVGHMSEGIWILDSGATDHMTPCSVSFDSYGKRNKEQLITVANGQGIPICGSGNIILDSSIVLKDVLHVPQLANSLIS
;
A
#
# COMPACT_ATOMS: atom_id res chain seq x y z
N MET A 1 7.33 39.50 -24.92
CA MET A 1 6.09 38.91 -25.45
C MET A 1 5.70 37.80 -24.50
N VAL A 2 4.56 37.97 -23.84
CA VAL A 2 4.02 37.04 -22.85
C VAL A 2 3.42 35.85 -23.59
N GLU A 3 3.75 34.61 -23.21
CA GLU A 3 2.98 33.45 -23.65
C GLU A 3 2.34 32.80 -22.42
N SER A 4 1.01 32.78 -22.51
CA SER A 4 0.05 32.44 -21.48
C SER A 4 0.06 30.96 -21.11
N MET A 5 -0.34 30.73 -19.86
CA MET A 5 -0.67 29.44 -19.26
C MET A 5 -1.67 28.62 -20.10
N SER A 6 -1.43 27.31 -20.19
CA SER A 6 -2.52 26.33 -20.15
C SER A 6 -2.37 25.50 -18.87
N LYS A 7 -3.14 25.87 -17.83
CA LYS A 7 -3.38 25.00 -16.68
C LYS A 7 -4.28 23.85 -17.18
N PRO A 8 -3.89 22.57 -17.05
CA PRO A 8 -4.87 21.50 -17.13
C PRO A 8 -5.77 21.61 -15.88
N SER A 9 -7.03 21.98 -16.07
CA SER A 9 -8.07 21.80 -15.06
C SER A 9 -8.45 20.32 -15.02
N GLY A 10 -7.56 19.49 -14.49
CA GLY A 10 -7.86 18.11 -14.15
C GLY A 10 -8.62 18.08 -12.84
N SER A 11 -9.94 18.20 -12.88
CA SER A 11 -10.79 17.89 -11.73
C SER A 11 -10.87 16.37 -11.57
N CYS A 12 -9.91 15.79 -10.86
CA CYS A 12 -10.00 14.39 -10.46
C CYS A 12 -10.99 14.29 -9.28
N THR A 13 -12.24 13.95 -9.56
CA THR A 13 -13.23 13.64 -8.53
C THR A 13 -13.16 12.14 -8.23
N LEU A 14 -12.65 11.79 -7.05
CA LEU A 14 -12.70 10.42 -6.55
C LEU A 14 -13.99 10.24 -5.73
N SER A 15 -15.09 9.90 -6.40
CA SER A 15 -16.32 9.49 -5.74
C SER A 15 -16.37 7.97 -5.62
N ILE A 16 -15.77 7.41 -4.57
CA ILE A 16 -15.96 5.99 -4.24
C ILE A 16 -17.19 5.87 -3.32
N LYS A 17 -18.37 5.73 -3.94
CA LYS A 17 -19.58 5.27 -3.25
C LYS A 17 -19.67 3.74 -3.37
N GLY A 18 -18.63 3.06 -2.90
CA GLY A 18 -18.52 1.60 -2.93
C GLY A 18 -17.15 1.15 -2.43
N LYS A 19 -17.04 0.87 -1.13
CA LYS A 19 -15.84 0.21 -0.59
C LYS A 19 -15.81 -1.21 -1.13
N ILE A 20 -15.00 -1.48 -2.15
CA ILE A 20 -14.69 -2.86 -2.53
C ILE A 20 -13.59 -3.32 -1.58
N CYS A 21 -14.00 -3.97 -0.49
CA CYS A 21 -13.10 -4.72 0.37
C CYS A 21 -13.00 -6.14 -0.19
N LEU A 22 -11.82 -6.58 -0.63
CA LEU A 22 -11.61 -8.01 -0.85
C LEU A 22 -11.54 -8.68 0.52
N ASN A 23 -12.65 -9.22 0.99
CA ASN A 23 -12.64 -10.15 2.11
C ASN A 23 -12.28 -11.52 1.55
N ILE A 24 -10.99 -11.79 1.38
CA ILE A 24 -10.53 -13.16 1.09
C ILE A 24 -10.89 -13.97 2.33
N VAL A 25 -11.93 -14.79 2.25
CA VAL A 25 -12.37 -15.70 3.32
C VAL A 25 -11.43 -16.90 3.37
N GLY A 26 -10.15 -16.62 3.55
CA GLY A 26 -9.15 -17.54 4.06
C GLY A 26 -8.70 -16.96 5.39
N HIS A 27 -8.42 -17.80 6.38
CA HIS A 27 -7.98 -17.39 7.71
C HIS A 27 -6.59 -16.73 7.65
N MET A 28 -6.51 -15.53 7.10
CA MET A 28 -5.42 -14.58 7.33
C MET A 28 -5.89 -13.75 8.52
N SER A 29 -5.44 -14.17 9.71
CA SER A 29 -5.50 -13.28 10.87
C SER A 29 -4.81 -11.97 10.43
N GLU A 30 -5.45 -10.83 10.72
CA GLU A 30 -4.91 -9.48 10.59
C GLU A 30 -5.09 -8.76 9.22
N GLY A 31 -6.30 -8.31 8.90
CA GLY A 31 -6.51 -7.02 8.21
C GLY A 31 -7.18 -7.02 6.82
N ILE A 32 -7.78 -5.87 6.48
CA ILE A 32 -8.38 -5.61 5.16
C ILE A 32 -7.29 -5.18 4.18
N TRP A 33 -7.27 -5.79 2.99
CA TRP A 33 -6.45 -5.35 1.86
C TRP A 33 -7.24 -4.40 0.95
N ILE A 34 -6.66 -3.24 0.68
CA ILE A 34 -7.25 -2.20 -0.18
C ILE A 34 -6.47 -2.17 -1.49
N LEU A 35 -7.16 -2.35 -2.61
CA LEU A 35 -6.60 -2.08 -3.94
C LEU A 35 -6.48 -0.56 -4.11
N ASP A 36 -5.27 -0.06 -4.24
CA ASP A 36 -4.97 1.36 -4.34
C ASP A 36 -4.00 1.62 -5.50
N SER A 37 -4.55 2.02 -6.65
CA SER A 37 -3.75 2.40 -7.81
C SER A 37 -2.89 3.65 -7.60
N GLY A 38 -3.08 4.37 -6.50
CA GLY A 38 -2.25 5.50 -6.08
C GLY A 38 -1.05 5.09 -5.22
N ALA A 39 -1.00 3.84 -4.75
CA ALA A 39 0.17 3.30 -4.06
C ALA A 39 1.27 2.94 -5.07
N THR A 40 2.53 3.08 -4.66
CA THR A 40 3.68 2.66 -5.48
C THR A 40 4.08 1.21 -5.19
N ASP A 41 3.81 0.74 -3.97
CA ASP A 41 4.25 -0.55 -3.46
C ASP A 41 3.11 -1.21 -2.69
N HIS A 42 3.11 -2.54 -2.65
CA HIS A 42 2.25 -3.28 -1.71
C HIS A 42 2.78 -3.10 -0.28
N MET A 43 1.91 -2.83 0.69
CA MET A 43 2.32 -2.54 2.07
C MET A 43 1.39 -3.19 3.08
N THR A 44 1.91 -3.57 4.25
CA THR A 44 1.12 -4.10 5.37
C THR A 44 1.65 -3.57 6.70
N PRO A 45 0.78 -3.30 7.69
CA PRO A 45 1.22 -3.03 9.07
C PRO A 45 1.60 -4.29 9.83
N CYS A 46 1.32 -5.48 9.27
CA CYS A 46 1.43 -6.73 9.98
C CYS A 46 2.67 -7.53 9.53
N SER A 47 3.58 -7.83 10.45
CA SER A 47 4.75 -8.68 10.13
C SER A 47 4.44 -10.17 10.08
N VAL A 48 3.34 -10.63 10.69
CA VAL A 48 3.03 -12.07 10.78
C VAL A 48 2.44 -12.63 9.49
N SER A 49 2.01 -11.76 8.56
CA SER A 49 1.44 -12.16 7.27
C SER A 49 2.49 -12.59 6.24
N PHE A 50 3.78 -12.44 6.55
CA PHE A 50 4.88 -12.73 5.63
C PHE A 50 5.24 -14.22 5.64
N ASP A 51 5.29 -14.81 4.44
CA ASP A 51 5.86 -16.13 4.21
C ASP A 51 7.40 -16.07 4.17
N SER A 52 7.93 -14.98 3.60
CA SER A 52 9.34 -14.63 3.69
C SER A 52 9.48 -13.24 4.28
N TYR A 53 10.39 -13.05 5.23
CA TYR A 53 10.59 -11.75 5.88
C TYR A 53 12.07 -11.43 6.08
N GLY A 54 12.50 -10.32 5.48
CA GLY A 54 13.81 -9.71 5.71
C GLY A 54 13.65 -8.39 6.45
N LYS A 55 14.30 -8.26 7.61
CA LYS A 55 14.45 -6.94 8.25
C LYS A 55 15.32 -6.04 7.38
N ARG A 56 14.93 -4.77 7.30
CA ARG A 56 15.71 -3.77 6.57
C ARG A 56 16.60 -3.01 7.55
N ASN A 57 17.90 -3.03 7.28
CA ASN A 57 18.91 -2.37 8.15
C ASN A 57 19.07 -0.88 7.86
N LYS A 58 18.55 -0.42 6.71
CA LYS A 58 18.59 0.99 6.30
C LYS A 58 17.28 1.65 6.66
N GLU A 59 17.36 2.85 7.25
CA GLU A 59 16.22 3.74 7.47
C GLU A 59 15.70 4.23 6.12
N GLN A 60 14.81 3.45 5.51
CA GLN A 60 14.04 3.87 4.34
C GLN A 60 12.65 4.28 4.80
N LEU A 61 12.15 5.37 4.23
CA LEU A 61 10.83 5.92 4.52
C LEU A 61 9.93 5.80 3.30
N ILE A 62 8.65 5.50 3.51
CA ILE A 62 7.60 5.79 2.54
C ILE A 62 7.05 7.19 2.77
N THR A 63 6.52 7.84 1.74
CA THR A 63 5.73 9.07 1.90
C THR A 63 4.26 8.74 1.78
N VAL A 64 3.47 9.02 2.80
CA VAL A 64 2.01 8.86 2.75
C VAL A 64 1.31 10.13 2.27
N ALA A 65 0.02 10.06 1.97
CA ALA A 65 -0.74 11.15 1.35
C ALA A 65 -0.73 12.48 2.12
N ASN A 66 -0.51 12.46 3.43
CA ASN A 66 -0.36 13.68 4.25
C ASN A 66 1.06 14.29 4.20
N GLY A 67 1.96 13.74 3.38
CA GLY A 67 3.34 14.18 3.22
C GLY A 67 4.31 13.67 4.30
N GLN A 68 3.85 12.88 5.27
CA GLN A 68 4.73 12.33 6.31
C GLN A 68 5.58 11.16 5.79
N GLY A 69 6.83 11.13 6.24
CA GLY A 69 7.74 10.01 6.05
C GLY A 69 7.53 8.94 7.13
N ILE A 70 7.18 7.71 6.75
CA ILE A 70 6.98 6.60 7.69
C ILE A 70 8.06 5.53 7.46
N PRO A 71 8.74 5.03 8.51
CA PRO A 71 9.80 4.05 8.37
C PRO A 71 9.29 2.68 7.93
N ILE A 72 10.11 2.03 7.10
CA ILE A 72 9.94 0.64 6.66
C ILE A 72 10.77 -0.27 7.57
N CYS A 73 10.13 -1.24 8.20
CA CYS A 73 10.79 -2.16 9.13
C CYS A 73 11.40 -3.39 8.43
N GLY A 74 10.86 -3.75 7.27
CA GLY A 74 11.28 -4.92 6.51
C GLY A 74 10.47 -5.10 5.25
N SER A 75 10.76 -6.17 4.52
CA SER A 75 9.99 -6.56 3.35
C SER A 75 10.09 -8.05 3.07
N GLY A 76 9.17 -8.55 2.24
CA GLY A 76 9.19 -9.92 1.75
C GLY A 76 7.87 -10.29 1.08
N ASN A 77 7.57 -11.59 1.02
CA ASN A 77 6.43 -12.07 0.22
C ASN A 77 5.24 -12.43 1.11
N ILE A 78 4.04 -12.20 0.59
CA ILE A 78 2.78 -12.57 1.23
C ILE A 78 1.95 -13.39 0.25
N ILE A 79 1.44 -14.52 0.72
CA ILE A 79 0.50 -15.35 -0.02
C ILE A 79 -0.90 -14.98 0.48
N LEU A 80 -1.68 -14.27 -0.32
CA LEU A 80 -3.06 -13.89 0.04
C LEU A 80 -4.02 -15.06 -0.17
N ASP A 81 -3.78 -15.80 -1.25
CA ASP A 81 -4.49 -17.02 -1.61
C ASP A 81 -3.56 -17.88 -2.47
N SER A 82 -3.93 -19.14 -2.71
CA SER A 82 -3.17 -20.12 -3.49
C SER A 82 -2.75 -19.62 -4.88
N SER A 83 -3.51 -18.66 -5.44
CA SER A 83 -3.25 -18.06 -6.75
C SER A 83 -2.67 -16.64 -6.70
N ILE A 84 -2.60 -16.02 -5.52
CA ILE A 84 -2.22 -14.60 -5.37
C ILE A 84 -1.04 -14.49 -4.41
N VAL A 85 0.14 -14.25 -4.99
CA VAL A 85 1.38 -13.99 -4.26
C VAL A 85 1.80 -12.55 -4.49
N LEU A 86 1.82 -11.76 -3.42
CA LEU A 86 2.41 -10.43 -3.41
C LEU A 86 3.90 -10.55 -3.10
N LYS A 87 4.71 -9.97 -3.98
CA LYS A 87 6.17 -9.94 -3.83
C LYS A 87 6.61 -8.60 -3.29
N ASP A 88 7.74 -8.60 -2.57
CA ASP A 88 8.42 -7.38 -2.09
C ASP A 88 7.51 -6.43 -1.28
N VAL A 89 6.53 -7.00 -0.57
CA VAL A 89 5.60 -6.24 0.29
C VAL A 89 6.38 -5.54 1.39
N LEU A 90 6.10 -4.25 1.61
CA LEU A 90 6.73 -3.46 2.64
C LEU A 90 6.01 -3.63 3.98
N HIS A 91 6.78 -3.88 5.04
CA HIS A 91 6.25 -3.87 6.41
C HIS A 91 6.38 -2.47 7.01
N VAL A 92 5.21 -1.84 7.24
CA VAL A 92 5.08 -0.46 7.71
C VAL A 92 4.08 -0.42 8.88
N PRO A 93 4.52 -0.63 10.13
CA PRO A 93 3.64 -0.81 11.29
C PRO A 93 2.66 0.34 11.57
N GLN A 94 2.95 1.54 11.06
CA GLN A 94 2.14 2.74 11.30
C GLN A 94 0.96 2.88 10.32
N LEU A 95 0.82 1.98 9.34
CA LEU A 95 -0.35 1.95 8.45
C LEU A 95 -1.58 1.41 9.16
N ALA A 96 -2.75 1.93 8.80
CA ALA A 96 -4.02 1.44 9.34
C ALA A 96 -4.53 0.19 8.61
N ASN A 97 -4.24 0.06 7.31
CA ASN A 97 -4.69 -1.04 6.47
C ASN A 97 -3.56 -1.46 5.53
N SER A 98 -3.67 -2.68 5.01
CA SER A 98 -2.77 -3.19 3.99
C SER A 98 -3.19 -2.69 2.60
N LEU A 99 -2.22 -2.38 1.76
CA LEU A 99 -2.42 -1.79 0.44
C LEU A 99 -1.85 -2.72 -0.63
N ILE A 100 -2.62 -2.90 -1.70
CA ILE A 100 -2.18 -3.57 -2.92
C ILE A 100 -2.06 -2.50 -4.01
N SER A 101 -0.84 -2.21 -4.45
CA SER A 101 -0.57 -1.44 -5.66
C SER A 101 -0.90 -2.21 -6.95
#